data_AF-A0A7X6TL69-F1
#
_entry.id   AF-A0A7X6TL69-F1
#
_cell.length_a   1.000
_cell.length_b   1.000
_cell.length_c   1.000
_cell.angle_alpha   90.00
_cell.angle_beta   90.00
_cell.angle_gamma   90.00
#
_symmetry.space_group_name_H-M   'P 1'
#
loop_
_entity.id
_entity.type
_entity.pdbx_description
1 polymer ?
#
loop_
_entity_poly.entity_id
_entity_poly.type
_entity_poly.pdbx_seq_one_letter_code
_entity_poly.pdbx_strand_id
1 'polypeptide(L)' 'VTHDLDFISLLADRCSLLFDGHIEGTAETNEFFADNAYFTTTAHRLTRGILPDVINEDRLLARMDPQ' A
#
# COMPACT_ATOMS: atom_id res chain seq x y z
N VAL A 1 13.32 7.55 2.58
CA VAL A 1 13.37 6.26 1.85
C VAL A 1 13.29 5.16 2.89
N THR A 2 12.38 4.21 2.73
CA THR A 2 12.18 3.09 3.65
C THR A 2 11.92 1.81 2.86
N HIS A 3 12.22 0.67 3.48
CA HIS A 3 11.86 -0.65 2.97
C HIS A 3 10.60 -1.22 3.64
N ASP A 4 10.12 -0.56 4.69
CA ASP A 4 8.91 -0.96 5.39
C ASP A 4 7.67 -0.36 4.69
N LEU A 5 6.97 -1.21 3.94
CA LEU A 5 5.80 -0.82 3.16
C LEU A 5 4.55 -0.68 4.03
N ASP A 6 4.41 -1.50 5.06
CA ASP A 6 3.26 -1.46 5.97
C ASP A 6 3.29 -0.16 6.77
N PHE A 7 4.45 0.20 7.34
CA PHE A 7 4.62 1.44 8.07
C PHE A 7 4.37 2.69 7.20
N ILE A 8 4.94 2.74 5.99
CA ILE A 8 4.84 3.95 5.16
C ILE A 8 3.43 4.17 4.62
N SER A 9 2.65 3.11 4.45
CA SER A 9 1.25 3.17 4.00
C SER A 9 0.32 3.92 4.96
N LEU A 10 0.75 4.13 6.21
CA LEU A 10 -0.01 4.85 7.24
C LEU A 10 0.35 6.34 7.31
N LEU A 11 1.49 6.75 6.75
CA LEU A 11 2.07 8.08 6.99
C LEU A 11 2.28 8.91 5.73
N ALA A 12 2.53 8.27 4.59
CA ALA A 12 2.81 8.99 3.36
C ALA A 12 1.52 9.44 2.68
N ASP A 13 1.53 10.66 2.13
CA ASP A 13 0.50 11.10 1.17
C ASP A 13 0.80 10.54 -0.24
N ARG A 14 2.08 10.49 -0.60
CA ARG A 14 2.57 10.01 -1.91
C ARG A 14 3.81 9.13 -1.77
N CYS A 15 3.93 8.15 -2.65
CA CYS A 15 5.05 7.20 -2.69
C CYS A 15 5.72 7.19 -4.06
N SER A 16 7.04 7.00 -4.07
CA SER A 16 7.85 6.83 -5.27
C SER A 16 8.65 5.53 -5.20
N LEU A 17 8.74 4.79 -6.30
CA LEU A 17 9.58 3.60 -6.39
C LEU A 17 10.97 3.99 -6.91
N LEU A 18 11.99 3.79 -6.08
CA LEU A 18 13.39 3.95 -6.45
C LEU A 18 13.96 2.60 -6.88
N PHE A 19 14.37 2.48 -8.15
CA PHE A 19 15.00 1.29 -8.70
C PHE A 19 16.17 1.72 -9.60
N ASP A 20 17.28 0.97 -9.55
CA ASP A 20 18.49 1.23 -10.36
C ASP A 20 18.90 2.72 -10.42
N GLY A 21 18.90 3.39 -9.27
CA GLY A 21 19.30 4.80 -9.14
C GLY A 21 18.32 5.83 -9.70
N HIS A 22 17.12 5.43 -10.15
CA HIS A 22 16.10 6.33 -10.70
C HIS A 22 14.70 6.08 -10.14
N ILE A 23 13.84 7.09 -10.26
CA ILE A 23 12.44 7.01 -9.85
C ILE A 23 11.65 6.43 -11.02
N GLU A 24 11.07 5.25 -10.82
CA GLU A 24 10.27 4.55 -11.82
C GLU A 24 8.85 5.11 -11.93
N GLY A 25 8.35 5.67 -10.84
CA GLY A 25 7.00 6.23 -10.78
C GLY A 25 6.74 6.89 -9.44
N THR A 26 5.72 7.74 -9.41
CA THR A 26 5.22 8.39 -8.19
C THR A 26 3.71 8.47 -8.26
N ALA A 27 3.03 8.04 -7.20
CA ALA A 27 1.58 8.04 -7.12
C ALA A 27 1.12 8.43 -5.71
N GLU A 28 -0.17 8.71 -5.56
CA GLU A 28 -0.80 8.80 -4.25
C GLU A 28 -0.68 7.45 -3.53
N THR A 29 -0.57 7.46 -2.20
CA THR A 29 -0.29 6.24 -1.40
C THR A 29 -1.26 5.11 -1.68
N ASN A 30 -2.56 5.41 -1.84
CA ASN A 30 -3.57 4.39 -2.15
C ASN A 30 -3.35 3.75 -3.51
N GLU A 31 -3.13 4.56 -4.54
CA GLU A 31 -2.88 4.09 -5.91
C GLU A 31 -1.59 3.30 -5.97
N PHE A 32 -0.52 3.83 -5.35
CA PHE A 32 0.78 3.17 -5.27
C PHE A 32 0.64 1.75 -4.72
N PHE A 33 -0.07 1.56 -3.61
CA PHE A 33 -0.17 0.24 -3.00
C PHE A 33 -1.24 -0.66 -3.63
N ALA A 34 -2.37 -0.13 -4.08
CA ALA A 34 -3.44 -0.94 -4.69
C ALA A 34 -3.06 -1.44 -6.09
N ASP A 35 -2.27 -0.68 -6.86
CA ASP A 35 -1.90 -1.04 -8.23
C ASP A 35 -0.61 -1.86 -8.31
N ASN A 36 0.11 -2.02 -7.19
CA ASN A 36 1.34 -2.81 -7.12
C ASN A 36 1.10 -4.22 -6.58
N ALA A 37 1.57 -5.25 -7.30
CA ALA A 37 1.50 -6.63 -6.83
C ALA A 37 2.67 -7.02 -5.90
N TYR A 38 3.82 -6.37 -6.06
CA TYR A 38 5.08 -6.70 -5.37
C TYR A 38 5.48 -5.66 -4.34
N PHE A 39 5.40 -4.38 -4.71
CA PHE A 39 5.68 -3.25 -3.81
C PHE A 39 4.41 -2.81 -3.10
N THR A 40 3.81 -3.74 -2.37
CA THR A 40 2.57 -3.51 -1.63
C THR A 40 2.57 -4.08 -0.24
N THR A 41 1.61 -3.64 0.57
CA THR A 41 1.49 -3.96 1.99
C THR A 41 1.04 -5.38 2.22
N THR A 42 1.28 -5.87 3.43
CA THR A 42 0.82 -7.18 3.87
C THR A 42 -0.70 -7.29 3.80
N ALA A 43 -1.41 -6.25 4.24
CA ALA A 43 -2.87 -6.20 4.19
C ALA A 43 -3.42 -6.34 2.76
N HIS A 44 -2.85 -5.59 1.80
CA HIS A 44 -3.28 -5.68 0.40
C HIS A 44 -2.99 -7.07 -0.19
N ARG A 45 -1.80 -7.64 0.10
CA ARG A 45 -1.45 -8.98 -0.37
C ARG A 45 -2.42 -10.07 0.13
N LEU A 46 -2.82 -9.99 1.40
CA LEU A 46 -3.74 -10.98 2.01
C LEU A 46 -5.17 -10.86 1.46
N THR A 47 -5.59 -9.65 1.10
CA THR A 47 -6.97 -9.35 0.69
C THR A 47 -7.15 -9.24 -0.82
N ARG A 48 -6.08 -9.41 -1.60
CA ARG A 48 -6.09 -9.27 -3.05
C ARG A 48 -7.18 -10.13 -3.69
N GLY A 49 -8.01 -9.50 -4.52
CA GLY A 49 -9.15 -10.15 -5.19
C GLY A 49 -10.40 -10.31 -4.30
N ILE A 50 -10.33 -9.87 -3.04
CA ILE A 50 -11.44 -9.91 -2.07
C ILE A 50 -11.81 -8.49 -1.65
N LEU A 51 -10.83 -7.69 -1.21
CA LEU A 51 -11.00 -6.28 -0.80
C LEU A 51 -9.94 -5.41 -1.52
N PRO A 52 -10.19 -4.97 -2.78
CA PRO A 52 -9.16 -4.34 -3.61
C PRO A 52 -8.67 -2.98 -3.08
N ASP A 53 -9.42 -2.32 -2.20
CA ASP A 53 -9.12 -0.98 -1.67
C ASP A 53 -8.46 -0.99 -0.27
N VAL A 54 -8.27 -2.19 0.30
CA VAL A 54 -7.56 -2.36 1.57
C VAL A 54 -6.06 -2.38 1.31
N ILE A 55 -5.40 -1.29 1.71
CA ILE A 55 -3.95 -1.12 1.56
C ILE A 55 -3.18 -1.12 2.88
N ASN A 56 -3.83 -1.19 4.03
CA ASN A 56 -3.15 -1.25 5.33
C ASN A 56 -4.05 -1.93 6.38
N GLU A 57 -3.47 -2.21 7.55
CA GLU A 57 -4.16 -2.94 8.62
C GLU A 57 -5.35 -2.18 9.19
N ASP A 58 -5.27 -0.86 9.35
CA ASP A 58 -6.38 -0.03 9.85
C ASP A 58 -7.60 -0.14 8.94
N ARG A 59 -7.39 -0.08 7.63
CA ARG A 59 -8.46 -0.29 6.64
C ARG A 59 -9.01 -1.70 6.67
N LEU A 60 -8.17 -2.71 6.89
CA LEU A 60 -8.63 -4.10 7.01
C LEU A 60 -9.53 -4.27 8.24
N LEU A 61 -9.11 -3.76 9.39
CA LEU A 61 -9.87 -3.84 10.64
C LEU A 61 -11.23 -3.14 10.51
N ALA A 62 -11.27 -1.97 9.87
CA ALA A 62 -12.50 -1.24 9.59
C ALA A 62 -13.50 -2.03 8.70
N ARG A 63 -13.02 -3.00 7.91
CA ARG A 63 -13.88 -3.89 7.10
C ARG A 63 -14.39 -5.10 7.88
N MET A 64 -13.70 -5.51 8.95
CA MET A 64 -14.03 -6.72 9.73
C MET A 64 -15.07 -6.46 10.82
N ASP A 65 -15.13 -5.23 11.35
CA ASP A 65 -16.14 -4.80 12.31
C ASP A 65 -16.79 -3.50 11.83
N PRO A 66 -17.73 -3.58 10.88
CA PRO A 66 -18.49 -2.41 10.45
C PRO A 66 -19.47 -2.01 11.57
N GLN A 67 -19.08 -1.04 12.37
CA GLN A 67 -19.99 -0.29 13.26
C GLN A 67 -21.11 0.38 12.45
#